data_AF-A0A3C0B4L9-F1
#
_entry.id   AF-A0A3C0B4L9-F1
#
_cell.length_a   1.000
_cell.length_b   1.000
_cell.length_c   1.000
_cell.angle_alpha   90.00
_cell.angle_beta   90.00
_cell.angle_gamma   90.00
#
_symmetry.space_group_name_H-M   'P 1'
#
loop_
_entity.id
_entity.type
_entity.pdbx_description
1 polymer ?
#
loop_
_entity_poly.entity_id
_entity_poly.type
_entity_poly.pdbx_seq_one_letter_code
_entity_poly.pdbx_strand_id
1 'polypeptide(L)' 'MLRLVLIFFVIALLAAIFGFGGIAAGAAGIAKVIFYIFIVLLLLSVIAGGIRGFK' A
#
# COMPACT_ATOMS: atom_id res chain seq x y z
N MET A 1 23.20 21.28 -1.59
CA MET A 1 21.89 20.61 -1.68
C MET A 1 21.97 19.34 -2.53
N LEU A 2 22.35 19.42 -3.82
CA LEU A 2 22.38 18.26 -4.75
C LEU A 2 23.24 17.06 -4.29
N ARG A 3 24.39 17.32 -3.67
CA ARG A 3 25.30 16.28 -3.15
C ARG A 3 24.64 15.39 -2.10
N LEU A 4 23.91 15.99 -1.16
CA LEU A 4 23.24 15.24 -0.09
C LEU A 4 22.10 14.39 -0.64
N VAL A 5 21.30 14.94 -1.55
CA VAL A 5 20.20 14.21 -2.22
C VAL A 5 20.72 12.96 -2.93
N LEU A 6 21.82 13.07 -3.68
CA LEU A 6 22.46 11.93 -4.34
C LEU A 6 22.97 10.88 -3.34
N ILE A 7 23.56 11.31 -2.23
CA ILE A 7 24.04 10.40 -1.18
C ILE A 7 22.86 9.66 -0.53
N PHE A 8 21.80 10.36 -0.14
CA PHE A 8 20.60 9.74 0.44
C PHE A 8 19.90 8.81 -0.56
N PHE A 9 19.90 9.16 -1.84
CA PHE A 9 19.33 8.33 -2.90
C PHE A 9 20.05 6.99 -3.04
N VAL A 10 21.39 7.00 -3.05
CA VAL A 10 22.19 5.77 -3.11
C VAL A 10 21.99 4.93 -1.86
N ILE A 11 21.96 5.56 -0.67
CA ILE A 11 21.70 4.85 0.60
C ILE A 11 20.33 4.17 0.58
N ALA A 12 19.28 4.85 0.07
CA ALA A 12 17.94 4.30 -0.03
C ALA A 12 17.88 3.08 -0.96
N LEU A 13 18.59 3.12 -2.11
CA LEU A 13 18.68 1.98 -3.03
C LEU A 13 19.40 0.79 -2.41
N LEU A 14 20.53 1.03 -1.75
CA LEU A 14 21.27 -0.03 -1.05
C LEU A 14 20.40 -0.65 0.05
N ALA A 15 19.74 0.18 0.86
CA ALA A 15 18.85 -0.31 1.89
C ALA A 15 17.71 -1.15 1.29
N ALA A 16 17.10 -0.69 0.18
CA ALA A 16 16.02 -1.40 -0.50
C ALA A 16 16.43 -2.80 -0.97
N ILE A 17 17.66 -2.95 -1.51
CA ILE A 17 18.19 -4.23 -1.99
C ILE A 17 18.61 -5.15 -0.83
N PHE A 18 19.31 -4.60 0.18
CA PHE A 18 19.98 -5.40 1.19
C PHE A 18 19.18 -5.65 2.48
N GLY A 19 18.20 -4.81 2.82
CA GLY A 19 17.61 -4.83 4.17
C GLY A 19 16.09 -4.76 4.24
N PHE A 20 15.40 -4.22 3.23
CA PHE A 20 13.96 -3.99 3.34
C PHE A 20 13.08 -5.21 3.02
N GLY A 21 13.63 -6.32 2.51
CA GLY A 21 12.85 -7.49 2.09
C GLY A 21 11.95 -8.09 3.19
N GLY A 22 12.46 -8.24 4.41
CA GLY A 22 11.69 -8.80 5.53
C GLY A 22 10.56 -7.89 6.01
N ILE A 23 10.83 -6.58 6.10
CA ILE A 23 9.82 -5.57 6.49
C ILE A 23 8.77 -5.42 5.38
N ALA A 24 9.19 -5.43 4.11
CA ALA A 24 8.30 -5.39 2.97
C ALA A 24 7.38 -6.61 2.91
N ALA A 25 7.88 -7.80 3.22
CA ALA A 25 7.07 -9.02 3.29
C ALA A 25 6.02 -8.94 4.41
N GLY A 26 6.39 -8.46 5.60
CA GLY A 26 5.44 -8.25 6.71
C GLY A 26 4.38 -7.18 6.38
N ALA A 27 4.81 -6.04 5.83
CA ALA A 27 3.93 -4.97 5.40
C ALA A 27 2.96 -5.43 4.28
N ALA A 28 3.44 -6.26 3.34
CA ALA A 28 2.60 -6.85 2.30
C ALA A 28 1.51 -7.76 2.88
N GLY A 29 1.79 -8.47 3.97
CA GLY A 29 0.79 -9.25 4.70
C GLY A 29 -0.33 -8.38 5.26
N ILE A 30 0.02 -7.30 5.95
CA ILE A 30 -0.95 -6.34 6.52
C ILE A 30 -1.77 -5.67 5.40
N ALA A 31 -1.11 -5.27 4.31
CA ALA A 31 -1.76 -4.65 3.15
C ALA A 31 -2.83 -5.56 2.53
N LYS A 32 -2.58 -6.87 2.43
CA LYS A 32 -3.58 -7.83 1.94
C LYS A 32 -4.84 -7.85 2.80
N VAL A 33 -4.69 -7.84 4.13
CA VAL A 33 -5.85 -7.85 5.05
C VAL A 33 -6.71 -6.61 4.83
N ILE A 34 -6.08 -5.42 4.78
CA ILE A 34 -6.78 -4.16 4.54
C ILE A 34 -7.46 -4.16 3.16
N PHE A 35 -6.79 -4.69 2.14
CA PHE A 35 -7.35 -4.79 0.79
C PHE A 35 -8.61 -5.66 0.74
N TYR A 36 -8.63 -6.81 1.43
CA TYR A 36 -9.83 -7.64 1.50
C TYR A 36 -10.98 -6.96 2.25
N ILE A 37 -10.69 -6.25 3.35
CA ILE A 37 -11.70 -5.44 4.05
C ILE A 37 -12.27 -4.37 3.10
N PHE A 38 -11.40 -3.69 2.36
CA PHE A 38 -11.82 -2.69 1.38
C PHE A 38 -12.71 -3.29 0.29
N ILE A 39 -12.38 -4.47 -0.24
CA ILE A 39 -13.21 -5.17 -1.23
C ILE A 39 -14.61 -5.45 -0.68
N VAL A 40 -14.72 -5.94 0.56
CA VAL A 40 -16.02 -6.22 1.18
C VAL A 40 -16.82 -4.93 1.35
N LEU A 41 -16.20 -3.87 1.86
CA LEU A 41 -16.84 -2.56 2.02
C LEU A 41 -17.23 -1.94 0.67
N LEU A 42 -16.40 -2.10 -0.36
CA LEU A 42 -16.68 -1.66 -1.72
C LEU A 42 -17.90 -2.37 -2.29
N LEU A 43 -17.99 -3.70 -2.14
CA LEU A 43 -19.16 -4.45 -2.57
C LEU A 43 -20.42 -4.00 -1.82
N LEU A 44 -20.35 -3.83 -0.49
CA LEU A 44 -21.45 -3.32 0.31
C LEU A 44 -21.87 -1.91 -0.12
N SER A 45 -20.91 -1.04 -0.42
CA SER A 45 -21.15 0.33 -0.89
C SER A 45 -21.79 0.34 -2.27
N VAL A 46 -21.33 -0.51 -3.19
CA VAL A 46 -21.92 -0.66 -4.54
C VAL A 46 -23.35 -1.18 -4.45
N ILE A 47 -23.62 -2.17 -3.60
CA ILE A 47 -24.96 -2.70 -3.38
C ILE A 47 -25.85 -1.62 -2.75
N ALA A 48 -25.40 -0.98 -1.67
CA ALA A 48 -26.17 0.06 -0.98
C ALA A 48 -26.41 1.30 -1.85
N GLY A 49 -25.41 1.69 -2.65
CA GLY A 49 -25.48 2.79 -3.60
C GLY A 49 -26.39 2.47 -4.78
N GLY A 50 -26.32 1.27 -5.34
CA GLY A 50 -27.24 0.80 -6.38
C GLY A 50 -28.69 0.74 -5.90
N ILE A 51 -28.93 0.30 -4.66
CA ILE A 51 -30.27 0.29 -4.05
C ILE A 51 -30.81 1.71 -3.83
N ARG A 52 -29.95 2.69 -3.46
CA ARG A 52 -30.36 4.09 -3.27
C ARG A 52 -30.50 4.87 -4.57
N GLY A 53 -29.70 4.57 -5.58
CA GLY A 53 -29.75 5.23 -6.89
C GLY A 53 -30.91 4.79 -7.79
N PHE A 54 -31.60 3.69 -7.43
CA PHE A 54 -32.80 3.21 -8.13
C PHE A 54 -34.13 3.70 -7.49
N LYS A 55 -34.07 4.50 -6.42
CA LYS A 55 -35.23 5.21 -5.86
C LYS A 55 -35.37 6.61 -6.43
#